data_AF-A0A8S3BI05-F1
#
_entry.id   AF-A0A8S3BI05-F1
#
_cell.length_a   1.000
_cell.length_b   1.000
_cell.length_c   1.000
_cell.angle_alpha   90.00
_cell.angle_beta   90.00
_cell.angle_gamma   90.00
#
_symmetry.space_group_name_H-M   'P 1'
#
loop_
_entity.id
_entity.type
_entity.pdbx_description
1 polymer ?
#
loop_
_entity_poly.entity_id
_entity_poly.type
_entity_poly.pdbx_seq_one_letter_code
_entity_poly.pdbx_strand_id
1 'polypeptide(L)'
;PPDCDPTLNTPSHKGDCGDTAIATPFIVTYVIITSLVVVNMYIAVILENFSQAQEDVQQGLTDDDYDMYYEKWQRLDPSGSQFIRYDQLSEFVNGLEPPLRISKPNHLALVAMNLPICENDRMHCVDILDGLTKYFLGALHAQVANTEADATIDIKKDRPKDYHPITTTVQRHRELYLSRIGLTGFRTNVERRRNERKNRIPTLEKAIIDKTFESDHVKSSTILSNDVENHEKNLATTPIIKPAMNANRLSVHQ
;
A
#
# COMPACT_ATOMS: atom_id res chain seq x y z
N PRO A 1 21.08 -87.64 18.69
CA PRO A 1 22.56 -87.62 18.78
C PRO A 1 23.23 -87.59 17.39
N PRO A 2 24.20 -86.69 17.16
CA PRO A 2 24.95 -85.94 18.16
C PRO A 2 24.28 -84.67 18.70
N ASP A 3 23.21 -84.17 18.07
CA ASP A 3 22.70 -82.81 18.36
C ASP A 3 21.76 -82.67 19.58
N CYS A 4 21.11 -83.75 20.03
CA CYS A 4 20.26 -83.77 21.24
C CYS A 4 20.07 -85.22 21.78
N ASP A 5 19.66 -85.35 23.06
CA ASP A 5 19.38 -86.61 23.77
C ASP A 5 17.88 -86.79 24.06
N PRO A 6 17.17 -87.66 23.30
CA PRO A 6 15.75 -87.91 23.48
C PRO A 6 15.43 -88.75 24.75
N THR A 7 16.43 -89.30 25.43
CA THR A 7 16.26 -90.19 26.58
C THR A 7 16.61 -89.55 27.93
N LEU A 8 17.03 -88.28 27.92
CA LEU A 8 17.34 -87.53 29.13
C LEU A 8 16.08 -87.38 29.99
N ASN A 9 16.04 -88.08 31.13
CA ASN A 9 14.93 -88.02 32.08
C ASN A 9 15.12 -86.82 33.01
N THR A 10 14.56 -85.66 32.64
CA THR A 10 14.41 -84.55 33.57
C THR A 10 13.12 -84.71 34.38
N PRO A 11 13.00 -84.14 35.59
CA PRO A 11 11.81 -84.29 36.44
C PRO A 11 10.50 -83.82 35.79
N SER A 12 10.58 -83.00 34.74
CA SER A 12 9.42 -82.36 34.11
C SER A 12 9.13 -82.86 32.68
N HIS A 13 10.13 -83.33 31.91
CA HIS A 13 9.95 -83.78 30.53
C HIS A 13 10.96 -84.88 30.12
N LYS A 14 10.56 -85.74 29.16
CA LYS A 14 11.42 -86.77 28.55
C LYS A 14 12.15 -86.18 27.34
N GLY A 15 13.48 -86.11 27.40
CA GLY A 15 14.36 -85.61 26.34
C GLY A 15 14.52 -84.09 26.30
N ASP A 16 15.60 -83.63 25.67
CA ASP A 16 15.94 -82.21 25.47
C ASP A 16 15.82 -81.73 24.01
N CYS A 17 15.38 -82.61 23.10
CA CYS A 17 15.21 -82.30 21.68
C CYS A 17 13.99 -81.38 21.44
N GLY A 18 14.21 -80.26 20.75
CA GLY A 18 13.13 -79.38 20.28
C GLY A 18 12.43 -79.90 19.02
N ASP A 19 11.17 -79.52 18.81
CA ASP A 19 10.42 -79.84 17.60
C ASP A 19 10.56 -78.73 16.54
N THR A 20 11.38 -78.97 15.52
CA THR A 20 11.62 -78.03 14.41
C THR A 20 10.35 -77.71 13.62
N ALA A 21 9.39 -78.64 13.51
CA ALA A 21 8.17 -78.43 12.73
C ALA A 21 7.22 -77.42 13.38
N ILE A 22 7.25 -77.31 14.71
CA ILE A 22 6.47 -76.33 15.48
C ILE A 22 7.29 -75.07 15.75
N ALA A 23 8.59 -75.21 16.04
CA ALA A 23 9.48 -74.08 16.34
C ALA A 23 9.66 -73.15 15.14
N THR A 24 9.80 -73.69 13.92
CA THR A 24 10.01 -72.89 12.71
C THR A 24 8.85 -71.92 12.44
N PRO A 25 7.58 -72.36 12.28
CA PRO A 25 6.48 -71.45 12.06
C PRO A 25 6.24 -70.51 13.25
N PHE A 26 6.45 -70.97 14.50
CA PHE A 26 6.31 -70.13 15.68
C PHE A 26 7.29 -68.94 15.65
N ILE A 27 8.57 -69.19 15.39
CA ILE A 27 9.59 -68.14 15.30
C ILE A 27 9.32 -67.21 14.11
N VAL A 28 8.94 -67.76 12.94
CA VAL A 28 8.61 -66.95 11.76
C VAL A 28 7.41 -66.04 12.03
N THR A 29 6.33 -66.57 12.59
CA THR A 29 5.14 -65.78 12.96
C THR A 29 5.48 -64.74 14.03
N TYR A 30 6.29 -65.09 15.03
CA TYR A 30 6.75 -64.15 16.05
C TYR A 30 7.53 -62.98 15.43
N VAL A 31 8.48 -63.26 14.53
CA VAL A 31 9.27 -62.24 13.83
C VAL A 31 8.37 -61.35 12.96
N ILE A 32 7.38 -61.93 12.26
CA ILE A 32 6.43 -61.16 11.44
C ILE A 32 5.58 -60.24 12.32
N ILE A 33 4.97 -60.78 13.40
CA ILE A 33 4.10 -59.99 14.29
C ILE A 33 4.90 -58.87 14.98
N THR A 34 6.07 -59.18 15.52
CA THR A 34 6.90 -58.17 16.21
C THR A 34 7.41 -57.10 15.24
N SER A 35 7.80 -57.48 14.02
CA SER A 35 8.17 -56.53 12.97
C SER A 35 7.02 -55.58 12.63
N LEU A 36 5.79 -56.10 12.47
CA LEU A 36 4.61 -55.26 12.21
C LEU A 36 4.33 -54.29 13.37
N VAL A 37 4.47 -54.73 14.62
CA VAL A 37 4.29 -53.86 15.80
C VAL A 37 5.34 -52.74 15.82
N VAL A 38 6.62 -53.08 15.59
CA VAL A 38 7.72 -52.09 15.58
C VAL A 38 7.55 -51.08 14.45
N VAL A 39 7.22 -51.54 13.24
CA VAL A 39 7.00 -50.66 12.09
C VAL A 39 5.79 -49.75 12.32
N ASN A 40 4.68 -50.29 12.82
CA ASN A 40 3.48 -49.49 13.06
C ASN A 40 3.67 -48.49 14.21
N MET A 41 4.40 -48.84 15.27
CA MET A 41 4.83 -47.88 16.29
C MET A 41 5.71 -46.78 15.68
N TYR A 42 6.70 -47.16 14.85
CA TYR A 42 7.62 -46.21 14.24
C TYR A 42 6.92 -45.23 13.29
N ILE A 43 5.98 -45.71 12.48
CA ILE A 43 5.12 -44.87 11.64
C ILE A 43 4.33 -43.89 12.53
N ALA A 44 3.72 -44.35 13.63
CA ALA A 44 2.96 -43.47 14.52
C ALA A 44 3.84 -42.36 15.11
N VAL A 45 5.05 -42.70 15.58
CA VAL A 45 6.01 -41.70 16.13
C VAL A 45 6.45 -40.70 15.07
N ILE A 46 6.75 -41.16 13.85
CA ILE A 46 7.12 -40.26 12.74
C ILE A 46 5.94 -39.36 12.38
N LEU A 47 4.73 -39.91 12.27
CA LEU A 47 3.54 -39.14 11.92
C LEU A 47 3.22 -38.11 12.99
N GLU A 48 3.41 -38.43 14.26
CA GLU A 48 3.23 -37.48 15.35
C GLU A 48 4.26 -36.36 15.31
N ASN A 49 5.53 -36.67 15.04
CA ASN A 49 6.57 -35.65 14.85
C ASN A 49 6.31 -34.79 13.61
N PHE A 50 5.88 -35.39 12.50
CA PHE A 50 5.52 -34.66 11.29
C PHE A 50 4.27 -33.81 11.51
N SER A 51 3.28 -34.33 12.24
CA SER A 51 2.07 -33.60 12.64
C SER A 51 2.43 -32.37 13.48
N GLN A 52 3.30 -32.51 14.49
CA GLN A 52 3.76 -31.40 15.32
C GLN A 52 4.55 -30.37 14.50
N ALA A 53 5.47 -30.84 13.64
CA ALA A 53 6.24 -29.95 12.78
C ALA A 53 5.35 -29.21 11.76
N GLN A 54 4.26 -29.83 11.30
CA GLN A 54 3.28 -29.19 10.43
C GLN A 54 2.38 -28.22 11.20
N GLU A 55 2.05 -28.50 12.47
CA GLU A 55 1.28 -27.62 13.34
C GLU A 55 2.04 -26.32 13.66
N ASP A 56 3.36 -26.40 13.87
CA ASP A 56 4.23 -25.22 14.03
C ASP A 56 4.29 -24.35 12.74
N VAL A 57 4.02 -24.95 11.57
CA VAL A 57 3.99 -24.25 10.27
C VAL A 57 2.56 -23.80 9.89
N GLN A 58 1.53 -24.46 10.44
CA GLN A 58 0.11 -24.13 10.26
C GLN A 58 -0.50 -23.50 11.51
N GLN A 59 0.23 -22.62 12.21
CA GLN A 59 -0.38 -21.77 13.23
C GLN A 59 -1.39 -20.82 12.57
N GLY A 60 -2.65 -21.26 12.58
CA GLY A 60 -3.81 -20.42 12.28
C GLY A 60 -4.02 -19.37 13.37
N LEU A 61 -5.06 -18.56 13.20
CA LEU A 61 -5.51 -17.64 14.22
C LEU A 61 -6.13 -18.42 15.38
N THR A 62 -5.70 -18.09 16.59
CA THR A 62 -6.22 -18.66 17.84
C THR A 62 -7.42 -17.87 18.35
N ASP A 63 -8.18 -18.45 19.29
CA ASP A 63 -9.32 -17.75 19.93
C ASP A 63 -8.87 -16.44 20.61
N ASP A 64 -7.69 -16.42 21.22
CA ASP A 64 -7.10 -15.23 21.86
C ASP A 64 -6.88 -14.09 20.85
N ASP A 65 -6.56 -14.40 19.59
CA ASP A 65 -6.38 -13.39 18.53
C ASP A 65 -7.71 -12.70 18.16
N TYR A 66 -8.80 -13.47 18.15
CA TYR A 66 -10.14 -12.93 17.93
C TYR A 66 -10.60 -12.06 19.11
N ASP A 67 -10.32 -12.49 20.33
CA ASP A 67 -10.62 -11.71 21.54
C ASP A 67 -9.84 -10.39 21.56
N MET A 68 -8.55 -10.43 21.23
CA MET A 68 -7.70 -9.24 21.09
C MET A 68 -8.23 -8.27 20.02
N TYR A 69 -8.72 -8.79 18.89
CA TYR A 69 -9.39 -7.96 17.87
C TYR A 69 -10.62 -7.25 18.43
N TYR A 70 -11.53 -7.97 19.10
CA TYR A 70 -12.75 -7.38 19.65
C TYR A 70 -12.47 -6.42 20.80
N GLU A 71 -11.45 -6.67 21.62
CA GLU A 71 -11.02 -5.75 22.68
C GLU A 71 -10.58 -4.40 22.10
N LYS A 72 -9.77 -4.42 21.04
CA LYS A 72 -9.33 -3.19 20.35
C LYS A 72 -10.50 -2.53 19.62
N TRP A 73 -11.41 -3.31 19.04
CA TRP A 73 -12.60 -2.82 18.34
C TRP A 73 -13.52 -2.03 19.26
N GLN A 74 -13.79 -2.54 20.47
CA GLN A 74 -14.68 -1.89 21.44
C GLN A 74 -14.24 -0.47 21.82
N ARG A 75 -12.94 -0.14 21.68
CA ARG A 75 -12.42 1.20 21.91
C ARG A 75 -12.85 2.20 20.83
N LEU A 76 -13.11 1.73 19.61
CA LEU A 76 -13.57 2.54 18.48
C LEU A 76 -15.09 2.61 18.37
N ASP A 77 -15.78 1.54 18.79
CA ASP A 77 -17.25 1.47 18.78
C ASP A 77 -17.82 1.06 20.16
N PRO A 78 -17.79 1.96 21.16
CA PRO A 78 -18.39 1.69 22.47
C PRO A 78 -19.91 1.51 22.42
N SER A 79 -20.54 2.00 21.35
CA SER A 79 -21.98 1.90 21.11
C SER A 79 -22.44 0.53 20.60
N GLY A 80 -21.52 -0.34 20.18
CA GLY A 80 -21.85 -1.64 19.59
C GLY A 80 -22.60 -1.54 18.26
N SER A 81 -22.35 -0.48 17.49
CA SER A 81 -22.93 -0.30 16.16
C SER A 81 -22.43 -1.33 15.13
N GLN A 82 -21.30 -1.98 15.41
CA GLN A 82 -20.54 -2.86 14.51
C GLN A 82 -20.00 -2.17 13.26
N PHE A 83 -19.95 -0.84 13.25
CA PHE A 83 -19.41 -0.06 12.14
C PHE A 83 -18.31 0.89 12.61
N ILE A 84 -17.27 1.02 11.80
CA ILE A 84 -16.28 2.10 11.93
C ILE A 84 -16.20 2.90 10.65
N ARG A 85 -15.63 4.10 10.72
CA ARG A 85 -15.37 4.90 9.52
C ARG A 85 -14.13 4.43 8.76
N TYR A 86 -14.15 4.59 7.44
CA TYR A 86 -13.04 4.23 6.55
C TYR A 86 -11.70 4.89 6.93
N ASP A 87 -11.72 6.13 7.39
CA ASP A 87 -10.52 6.89 7.74
C ASP A 87 -9.80 6.38 8.99
N GLN A 88 -10.53 5.71 9.90
CA GLN A 88 -9.99 5.17 11.14
C GLN A 88 -9.33 3.79 10.94
N LEU A 89 -9.66 3.08 9.86
CA LEU A 89 -9.21 1.71 9.62
C LEU A 89 -7.68 1.57 9.61
N SER A 90 -6.98 2.51 8.99
CA SER A 90 -5.50 2.47 8.91
C SER A 90 -4.85 2.55 10.28
N GLU A 91 -5.42 3.31 11.22
CA GLU A 91 -4.91 3.35 12.59
C GLU A 91 -5.33 2.12 13.38
N PHE A 92 -6.57 1.65 13.18
CA PHE A 92 -7.09 0.45 13.83
C PHE A 92 -6.21 -0.78 13.57
N VAL A 93 -5.96 -1.12 12.31
CA VAL A 93 -5.14 -2.32 11.97
C VAL A 93 -3.68 -2.17 12.37
N ASN A 94 -3.18 -0.95 12.56
CA ASN A 94 -1.84 -0.67 13.05
C ASN A 94 -1.72 -0.87 14.58
N GLY A 95 -2.81 -0.65 15.31
CA GLY A 95 -2.90 -0.78 16.76
C GLY A 95 -3.26 -2.19 17.27
N LEU A 96 -3.58 -3.11 16.36
CA LEU A 96 -3.69 -4.54 16.66
C LEU A 96 -2.33 -5.13 17.05
N GLU A 97 -2.34 -6.33 17.60
CA GLU A 97 -1.14 -7.09 17.95
C GLU A 97 -0.85 -8.18 16.91
N PRO A 98 0.40 -8.64 16.77
CA PRO A 98 0.68 -9.82 15.95
C PRO A 98 -0.20 -10.99 16.41
N PRO A 99 -0.75 -11.79 15.49
CA PRO A 99 -0.47 -11.85 14.05
C PRO A 99 -1.35 -10.93 13.17
N LEU A 100 -2.43 -10.34 13.70
CA LEU A 100 -3.40 -9.55 12.91
C LEU A 100 -2.92 -8.11 12.60
N ARG A 101 -1.85 -7.65 13.25
CA ARG A 101 -1.31 -6.31 13.07
C ARG A 101 -0.75 -6.07 11.66
N ILE A 102 -1.21 -4.98 11.03
CA ILE A 102 -0.63 -4.44 9.78
C ILE A 102 -0.05 -3.05 10.05
N SER A 103 1.27 -3.01 10.23
CA SER A 103 2.00 -1.78 10.52
C SER A 103 1.95 -0.79 9.36
N LYS A 104 1.93 0.52 9.67
CA LYS A 104 2.03 1.57 8.64
C LYS A 104 3.39 1.53 7.93
N PRO A 105 3.44 1.80 6.61
CA PRO A 105 2.33 2.16 5.73
C PRO A 105 1.51 0.94 5.29
N ASN A 106 0.22 0.92 5.65
CA ASN A 106 -0.66 -0.24 5.46
C ASN A 106 -1.71 -0.05 4.34
N HIS A 107 -1.72 1.09 3.66
CA HIS A 107 -2.73 1.41 2.65
C HIS A 107 -2.79 0.36 1.52
N LEU A 108 -1.64 -0.15 1.07
CA LEU A 108 -1.62 -1.14 -0.03
C LEU A 108 -2.22 -2.48 0.42
N ALA A 109 -1.94 -2.92 1.65
CA ALA A 109 -2.54 -4.13 2.21
C ALA A 109 -4.06 -3.98 2.35
N LEU A 110 -4.54 -2.84 2.87
CA LEU A 110 -5.98 -2.55 2.97
C LEU A 110 -6.70 -2.55 1.61
N VAL A 111 -6.01 -2.08 0.57
CA VAL A 111 -6.51 -2.16 -0.81
C VAL A 111 -6.53 -3.61 -1.28
N ALA A 112 -5.46 -4.38 -1.07
CA ALA A 112 -5.38 -5.78 -1.49
C ALA A 112 -6.47 -6.66 -0.85
N MET A 113 -6.89 -6.36 0.39
CA MET A 113 -7.97 -7.08 1.08
C MET A 113 -9.37 -6.87 0.49
N ASN A 114 -9.57 -5.87 -0.38
CA ASN A 114 -10.85 -5.59 -1.06
C ASN A 114 -12.06 -5.53 -0.10
N LEU A 115 -11.95 -4.77 0.98
CA LEU A 115 -12.99 -4.67 1.99
C LEU A 115 -14.19 -3.86 1.45
N PRO A 116 -15.45 -4.27 1.75
CA PRO A 116 -16.63 -3.50 1.40
C PRO A 116 -16.76 -2.24 2.26
N ILE A 117 -17.20 -1.16 1.62
CA ILE A 117 -17.50 0.14 2.24
C ILE A 117 -18.99 0.41 2.03
N CYS A 118 -19.70 0.54 3.15
CA CYS A 118 -21.13 0.82 3.23
C CYS A 118 -21.44 2.31 3.13
N GLU A 119 -22.74 2.62 3.15
CA GLU A 119 -23.25 3.98 3.28
C GLU A 119 -22.57 4.78 4.40
N ASN A 120 -22.33 6.07 4.12
CA ASN A 120 -21.67 7.03 5.01
C ASN A 120 -20.20 6.69 5.33
N ASP A 121 -19.49 6.05 4.40
CA ASP A 121 -18.07 5.69 4.55
C ASP A 121 -17.81 4.78 5.76
N ARG A 122 -18.77 3.90 6.05
CA ARG A 122 -18.71 2.96 7.16
C ARG A 122 -18.30 1.58 6.70
N MET A 123 -17.66 0.81 7.56
CA MET A 123 -17.24 -0.56 7.29
C MET A 123 -17.64 -1.45 8.45
N HIS A 124 -18.13 -2.65 8.13
CA HIS A 124 -18.66 -3.58 9.11
C HIS A 124 -17.52 -4.37 9.79
N CYS A 125 -17.68 -4.60 11.09
CA CYS A 125 -16.70 -5.30 11.93
C CYS A 125 -16.29 -6.67 11.38
N VAL A 126 -17.27 -7.46 10.95
CA VAL A 126 -17.04 -8.82 10.47
C VAL A 126 -16.31 -8.82 9.13
N ASP A 127 -16.60 -7.88 8.24
CA ASP A 127 -15.90 -7.78 6.95
C ASP A 127 -14.42 -7.45 7.13
N ILE A 128 -14.11 -6.59 8.09
CA ILE A 128 -12.72 -6.24 8.40
C ILE A 128 -11.99 -7.45 8.97
N LEU A 129 -12.60 -8.17 9.92
CA LEU A 129 -12.02 -9.36 10.52
C LEU A 129 -11.81 -10.47 9.46
N ASP A 130 -12.82 -10.75 8.63
CA ASP A 130 -12.72 -11.73 7.54
C ASP A 130 -11.61 -11.37 6.54
N GLY A 131 -11.49 -10.09 6.19
CA GLY A 131 -10.42 -9.61 5.31
C GLY A 131 -9.03 -9.76 5.94
N LEU A 132 -8.87 -9.44 7.24
CA LEU A 132 -7.61 -9.62 7.96
C LEU A 132 -7.22 -11.10 8.08
N THR A 133 -8.18 -11.96 8.42
CA THR A 133 -7.98 -13.41 8.48
C THR A 133 -7.55 -13.96 7.13
N LYS A 134 -8.21 -13.59 6.05
CA LYS A 134 -7.83 -13.99 4.69
C LYS A 134 -6.47 -13.44 4.27
N TYR A 135 -6.13 -12.22 4.69
CA TYR A 135 -4.82 -11.65 4.43
C TYR A 135 -3.71 -12.40 5.15
N PHE A 136 -3.91 -12.73 6.44
CA PHE A 136 -2.98 -13.51 7.24
C PHE A 136 -2.82 -14.93 6.70
N LEU A 137 -3.94 -15.63 6.47
CA LEU A 137 -3.92 -16.97 5.88
C LEU A 137 -3.30 -16.94 4.49
N GLY A 138 -3.65 -15.98 3.63
CA GLY A 138 -3.05 -15.83 2.31
C GLY A 138 -1.53 -15.62 2.37
N ALA A 139 -1.03 -14.86 3.34
CA ALA A 139 0.41 -14.67 3.57
C ALA A 139 1.09 -15.97 4.06
N LEU A 140 0.41 -16.77 4.88
CA LEU A 140 0.90 -18.08 5.34
C LEU A 140 0.95 -19.11 4.19
N HIS A 141 -0.14 -19.21 3.40
CA HIS A 141 -0.25 -20.11 2.25
C HIS A 141 0.69 -19.72 1.10
N ALA A 142 1.05 -18.43 0.96
CA ALA A 142 2.06 -18.01 -0.01
C ALA A 142 3.47 -18.56 0.32
N GLN A 143 3.74 -18.86 1.60
CA GLN A 143 5.00 -19.50 2.02
C GLN A 143 4.94 -21.02 1.92
N VAL A 144 3.75 -21.60 2.08
CA VAL A 144 3.49 -23.04 1.93
C VAL A 144 2.78 -23.27 0.60
N ALA A 145 3.54 -23.26 -0.50
CA ALA A 145 2.99 -23.60 -1.81
C ALA A 145 2.29 -24.97 -1.72
N ASN A 146 1.01 -25.00 -2.11
CA ASN A 146 0.13 -26.18 -2.26
C ASN A 146 -0.67 -26.58 -1.01
N THR A 147 -1.62 -25.76 -0.56
CA THR A 147 -2.84 -26.32 0.06
C THR A 147 -4.02 -25.44 -0.30
N GLU A 148 -4.89 -25.93 -1.17
CA GLU A 148 -6.19 -25.33 -1.49
C GLU A 148 -7.15 -25.60 -0.32
N ALA A 149 -7.03 -24.82 0.75
CA ALA A 149 -8.04 -24.76 1.79
C ALA A 149 -8.94 -23.56 1.51
N ASP A 150 -9.95 -23.77 0.67
CA ASP A 150 -11.09 -22.86 0.56
C ASP A 150 -11.98 -23.02 1.81
N ALA A 151 -11.43 -22.69 2.98
CA ALA A 151 -12.20 -22.50 4.19
C ALA A 151 -12.84 -21.11 4.11
N THR A 152 -13.81 -20.99 3.20
CA THR A 152 -14.76 -19.88 3.23
C THR A 152 -15.59 -20.04 4.49
N ILE A 153 -15.17 -19.39 5.57
CA ILE A 153 -16.02 -19.21 6.74
C ILE A 153 -17.29 -18.53 6.22
N ASP A 154 -18.41 -19.24 6.25
CA ASP A 154 -19.71 -18.74 5.78
C ASP A 154 -20.28 -17.75 6.80
N ILE A 155 -19.56 -16.64 7.02
CA ILE A 155 -19.97 -15.52 7.90
C ILE A 155 -21.01 -14.63 7.18
N LYS A 156 -21.55 -15.06 6.03
CA LYS A 156 -22.50 -14.26 5.25
C LYS A 156 -23.93 -14.31 5.81
N LYS A 157 -24.23 -15.20 6.76
CA LYS A 157 -25.62 -15.55 7.10
C LYS A 157 -26.36 -14.58 8.02
N ASP A 158 -25.69 -13.73 8.80
CA ASP A 158 -26.34 -12.78 9.72
C ASP A 158 -25.83 -11.34 9.57
N ARG A 159 -25.95 -10.76 8.36
CA ARG A 159 -25.68 -9.34 8.18
C ARG A 159 -26.87 -8.50 8.67
N PRO A 160 -26.63 -7.42 9.44
CA PRO A 160 -27.71 -6.57 9.94
C PRO A 160 -28.42 -5.83 8.79
N LYS A 161 -29.67 -5.39 9.02
CA LYS A 161 -30.53 -4.82 7.96
C LYS A 161 -29.99 -3.53 7.34
N ASP A 162 -29.15 -2.81 8.07
CA ASP A 162 -28.48 -1.58 7.64
C ASP A 162 -27.15 -1.83 6.91
N TYR A 163 -26.83 -3.09 6.62
CA TYR A 163 -25.70 -3.46 5.79
C TYR A 163 -26.00 -3.24 4.30
N HIS A 164 -25.49 -2.12 3.77
CA HIS A 164 -25.60 -1.77 2.36
C HIS A 164 -24.23 -1.39 1.78
N PRO A 165 -23.51 -2.32 1.14
CA PRO A 165 -22.21 -2.05 0.54
C PRO A 165 -22.39 -1.25 -0.77
N ILE A 166 -21.69 -0.11 -0.87
CA ILE A 166 -21.72 0.73 -2.07
C ILE A 166 -20.46 0.54 -2.91
N THR A 167 -19.30 0.48 -2.24
CA THR A 167 -17.98 0.45 -2.89
C THR A 167 -17.04 -0.49 -2.15
N THR A 168 -15.83 -0.67 -2.65
CA THR A 168 -14.76 -1.40 -1.95
C THR A 168 -13.51 -0.55 -1.81
N THR A 169 -12.58 -0.98 -0.95
CA THR A 169 -11.29 -0.30 -0.76
C THR A 169 -10.48 -0.18 -2.06
N VAL A 170 -10.51 -1.23 -2.90
CA VAL A 170 -9.87 -1.21 -4.24
C VAL A 170 -10.53 -0.18 -5.14
N GLN A 171 -11.85 -0.19 -5.21
CA GLN A 171 -12.60 0.73 -6.06
C GLN A 171 -12.35 2.18 -5.63
N ARG A 172 -12.43 2.46 -4.33
CA ARG A 172 -12.17 3.78 -3.76
C ARG A 172 -10.75 4.26 -4.06
N HIS A 173 -9.76 3.39 -3.91
CA HIS A 173 -8.38 3.74 -4.25
C HIS A 173 -8.23 4.11 -5.73
N ARG A 174 -8.84 3.34 -6.63
CA ARG A 174 -8.86 3.62 -8.07
C ARG A 174 -9.49 4.97 -8.37
N GLU A 175 -10.65 5.27 -7.79
CA GLU A 175 -11.36 6.54 -7.98
C GLU A 175 -10.53 7.74 -7.50
N LEU A 176 -9.89 7.65 -6.33
CA LEU A 176 -9.02 8.69 -5.79
C LEU A 176 -7.78 8.90 -6.67
N TYR A 177 -7.16 7.81 -7.14
CA TYR A 177 -6.02 7.88 -8.03
C TYR A 177 -6.35 8.57 -9.36
N LEU A 178 -7.45 8.15 -9.99
CA LEU A 178 -7.95 8.76 -11.23
C LEU A 178 -8.28 10.25 -11.03
N SER A 179 -8.92 10.60 -9.92
CA SER A 179 -9.23 11.98 -9.57
C SER A 179 -7.96 12.82 -9.42
N ARG A 180 -6.94 12.29 -8.74
CA ARG A 180 -5.66 12.99 -8.53
C ARG A 180 -4.94 13.24 -9.84
N ILE A 181 -4.87 12.25 -10.72
CA ILE A 181 -4.24 12.40 -12.04
C ILE A 181 -4.99 13.43 -12.87
N GLY A 182 -6.32 13.30 -12.94
CA GLY A 182 -7.17 14.22 -13.71
C GLY A 182 -7.02 15.67 -13.25
N LEU A 183 -7.09 15.91 -11.93
CA LEU A 183 -6.92 17.24 -11.35
C LEU A 183 -5.52 17.80 -11.56
N THR A 184 -4.49 16.96 -11.45
CA THR A 184 -3.10 17.38 -11.69
C THR A 184 -2.92 17.76 -13.16
N GLY A 185 -3.39 16.92 -14.09
CA GLY A 185 -3.37 17.21 -15.53
C GLY A 185 -4.18 18.45 -15.92
N PHE A 186 -5.34 18.64 -15.28
CA PHE A 186 -6.14 19.85 -15.49
C PHE A 186 -5.42 21.11 -14.99
N ARG A 187 -4.87 21.07 -13.76
CA ARG A 187 -4.12 22.19 -13.18
C ARG A 187 -2.92 22.58 -14.03
N THR A 188 -2.10 21.62 -14.45
CA THR A 188 -0.94 21.88 -15.31
C THR A 188 -1.36 22.43 -16.67
N ASN A 189 -2.45 21.92 -17.26
CA ASN A 189 -2.98 22.45 -18.52
C ASN A 189 -3.50 23.89 -18.39
N VAL A 190 -4.17 24.22 -17.29
CA VAL A 190 -4.64 25.59 -17.00
C VAL A 190 -3.46 26.54 -16.83
N GLU A 191 -2.43 26.14 -16.08
CA GLU A 191 -1.21 26.93 -15.91
C GLU A 191 -0.46 27.14 -17.23
N ARG A 192 -0.32 26.09 -18.04
CA ARG A 192 0.24 26.18 -19.39
C ARG A 192 -0.51 27.20 -20.24
N ARG A 193 -1.85 27.12 -20.28
CA ARG A 193 -2.69 28.09 -21.02
C ARG A 193 -2.57 29.50 -20.48
N ARG A 194 -2.40 29.67 -19.16
CA ARG A 194 -2.18 30.99 -18.54
C ARG A 194 -0.83 31.58 -18.94
N ASN A 195 0.22 30.78 -18.95
CA ASN A 195 1.55 31.19 -19.37
C ASN A 195 1.58 31.50 -20.87
N GLU A 196 0.91 30.71 -21.71
CA GLU A 196 0.73 31.00 -23.14
C GLU A 196 0.03 32.35 -23.37
N ARG A 197 -0.98 32.69 -22.58
CA ARG A 197 -1.66 34.00 -22.68
C ARG A 197 -0.76 35.15 -22.24
N LYS A 198 0.02 34.98 -21.16
CA LYS A 198 0.99 36.00 -20.71
C LYS A 198 2.13 36.22 -21.71
N ASN A 199 2.58 35.15 -22.35
CA ASN A 199 3.65 35.20 -23.36
C ASN A 199 3.15 35.67 -24.73
N ARG A 200 1.83 35.69 -24.97
CA ARG A 200 1.21 36.46 -26.06
C ARG A 200 1.16 37.94 -25.66
N ILE A 201 2.29 38.63 -25.79
CA ILE A 201 2.29 40.10 -25.95
C ILE A 201 1.39 40.44 -27.14
N PRO A 202 0.58 41.53 -27.11
CA PRO A 202 -0.40 41.81 -28.14
C PRO A 202 0.34 41.93 -29.47
N THR A 203 0.08 41.03 -30.41
CA THR A 203 0.61 41.13 -31.78
C THR A 203 0.27 42.49 -32.39
N LEU A 204 -0.75 43.16 -31.87
CA LEU A 204 -1.12 44.52 -32.23
C LEU A 204 -0.06 45.55 -31.83
N GLU A 205 0.56 45.47 -30.65
CA GLU A 205 1.54 46.46 -30.19
C GLU A 205 2.88 46.30 -30.91
N LYS A 206 3.32 45.05 -31.17
CA LYS A 206 4.49 44.79 -32.02
C LYS A 206 4.27 45.18 -33.49
N ALA A 207 3.06 44.94 -34.03
CA ALA A 207 2.72 45.36 -35.39
C ALA A 207 2.51 46.88 -35.53
N ILE A 208 2.07 47.57 -34.46
CA ILE A 208 2.01 49.03 -34.41
C ILE A 208 3.42 49.59 -34.34
N ILE A 209 4.31 49.05 -33.51
CA ILE A 209 5.71 49.51 -33.43
C ILE A 209 6.45 49.33 -34.76
N ASP A 210 6.29 48.20 -35.46
CA ASP A 210 6.86 48.01 -36.81
C ASP A 210 6.29 49.01 -37.82
N LYS A 211 4.96 49.22 -37.84
CA LYS A 211 4.31 50.19 -38.74
C LYS A 211 4.69 51.65 -38.45
N THR A 212 4.96 51.99 -37.19
CA THR A 212 5.32 53.35 -36.79
C THR A 212 6.79 53.62 -37.12
N PHE A 213 7.67 52.63 -36.95
CA PHE A 213 9.07 52.71 -37.32
C PHE A 213 9.29 52.90 -38.84
N GLU A 214 8.46 52.26 -39.66
CA GLU A 214 8.53 52.37 -41.13
C GLU A 214 8.03 53.75 -41.65
N SER A 215 7.11 54.41 -40.93
CA SER A 215 6.66 55.77 -41.26
C SER A 215 7.67 56.86 -40.88
N ASP A 216 8.49 56.65 -39.85
CA ASP A 216 9.44 57.66 -39.36
C ASP A 216 10.75 57.67 -40.17
N HIS A 217 11.16 56.52 -40.71
CA HIS A 217 12.34 56.41 -41.57
C HIS A 217 12.16 57.15 -42.92
N VAL A 218 10.93 57.21 -43.44
CA VAL A 218 10.61 57.97 -44.67
C VAL A 218 10.69 59.47 -44.42
N LYS A 219 10.20 59.98 -43.28
CA LYS A 219 10.24 61.42 -42.95
C LYS A 219 11.64 61.93 -42.63
N SER A 220 12.48 61.14 -41.95
CA SER A 220 13.85 61.55 -41.62
C SER A 220 14.75 61.65 -42.85
N SER A 221 14.48 60.88 -43.90
CA SER A 221 15.22 60.94 -45.17
C SER A 221 14.94 62.22 -45.99
N THR A 222 13.79 62.86 -45.79
CA THR A 222 13.42 64.11 -46.47
C THR A 222 14.03 65.35 -45.81
N ILE A 223 14.28 65.32 -44.49
CA ILE A 223 14.81 66.47 -43.75
C ILE A 223 16.32 66.62 -43.92
N LEU A 224 17.09 65.52 -43.97
CA LEU A 224 18.54 65.58 -44.16
C LEU A 224 18.99 66.13 -45.53
N SER A 225 18.11 66.12 -46.54
CA SER A 225 18.41 66.73 -47.84
C SER A 225 18.25 68.25 -47.86
N ASN A 226 17.54 68.85 -46.90
CA ASN A 226 17.23 70.28 -46.88
C ASN A 226 18.16 71.11 -45.99
N ASP A 227 18.87 70.50 -45.05
CA ASP A 227 19.71 71.20 -44.07
C ASP A 227 21.14 71.51 -44.56
N VAL A 228 21.56 70.98 -45.71
CA VAL A 228 22.90 71.24 -46.28
C VAL A 228 22.97 72.61 -46.98
N GLU A 229 21.84 73.24 -47.32
CA GLU A 229 21.83 74.46 -48.14
C GLU A 229 21.84 75.78 -47.33
N ASN A 230 21.67 75.75 -46.00
CA ASN A 230 21.32 76.95 -45.22
C ASN A 230 22.33 77.42 -44.15
N HIS A 231 23.47 76.77 -43.96
CA HIS A 231 24.38 77.07 -42.84
C HIS A 231 25.56 78.03 -43.16
N GLU A 232 25.58 78.69 -44.33
CA GLU A 232 26.74 79.51 -44.74
C GLU A 232 26.58 81.03 -44.56
N LYS A 233 25.54 81.54 -43.88
CA LYS A 233 25.38 83.00 -43.71
C LYS A 233 24.94 83.40 -42.29
N ASN A 234 25.81 84.19 -41.67
CA ASN A 234 25.55 85.17 -40.58
C ASN A 234 25.99 84.78 -39.16
N LEU A 235 27.29 84.98 -38.87
CA LEU A 235 27.82 85.23 -37.54
C LEU A 235 28.48 86.62 -37.54
N ALA A 236 27.85 87.63 -36.92
CA ALA A 236 28.54 88.70 -36.17
C ALA A 236 27.56 89.74 -35.57
N THR A 237 27.82 90.08 -34.30
CA THR A 237 27.59 91.38 -33.60
C THR A 237 26.42 91.48 -32.59
N THR A 238 26.77 91.32 -31.31
CA THR A 238 26.11 91.82 -30.06
C THR A 238 26.48 93.29 -29.80
N PRO A 239 25.80 94.14 -28.94
CA PRO A 239 25.71 93.94 -27.46
C PRO A 239 24.62 94.67 -26.59
N ILE A 240 24.51 94.17 -25.32
CA ILE A 240 24.35 94.81 -23.96
C ILE A 240 23.13 95.71 -23.58
N ILE A 241 22.51 95.44 -22.40
CA ILE A 241 22.30 96.33 -21.19
C ILE A 241 21.46 95.56 -20.09
N LYS A 242 21.92 95.61 -18.82
CA LYS A 242 21.15 95.36 -17.54
C LYS A 242 20.99 96.73 -16.81
N PRO A 243 20.48 96.92 -15.55
CA PRO A 243 19.86 96.04 -14.53
C PRO A 243 18.68 96.69 -13.72
N ALA A 244 18.23 95.99 -12.66
CA ALA A 244 17.88 96.47 -11.28
C ALA A 244 16.52 95.96 -10.76
N MET A 245 16.20 95.85 -9.46
CA MET A 245 16.88 95.51 -8.19
C MET A 245 15.77 95.59 -7.11
N ASN A 246 15.61 94.59 -6.24
CA ASN A 246 15.09 94.68 -4.84
C ASN A 246 14.86 93.25 -4.29
N ALA A 247 14.91 92.89 -3.01
CA ALA A 247 15.65 93.20 -1.78
C ALA A 247 14.78 92.66 -0.62
N ASN A 248 15.44 92.29 0.49
CA ASN A 248 14.94 91.75 1.77
C ASN A 248 14.73 90.23 1.80
N ARG A 249 15.58 89.39 2.44
CA ARG A 249 16.29 89.41 3.74
C ARG A 249 15.36 89.18 4.93
N LEU A 250 15.42 87.97 5.50
CA LEU A 250 15.50 87.75 6.95
C LEU A 250 16.14 86.39 7.24
N SER A 251 16.96 86.41 8.27
CA SER A 251 17.92 85.42 8.76
C SER A 251 17.34 84.71 9.99
N VAL A 252 17.85 83.52 10.35
CA VAL A 252 18.61 83.29 11.61
C VAL A 252 18.73 81.78 11.91
N HIS A 253 19.98 81.39 12.24
CA HIS A 253 20.54 80.32 13.06
C HIS A 253 19.58 79.35 13.80
N GLN A 254 19.93 78.09 14.06
CA GLN A 254 21.23 77.52 14.46
C GLN A 254 21.27 76.02 14.16
#